data_AF-A0A4P7L8B0-F1
#
_entry.id   AF-A0A4P7L8B0-F1
#
_cell.length_a   1.000
_cell.length_b   1.000
_cell.length_c   1.000
_cell.angle_alpha   90.00
_cell.angle_beta   90.00
_cell.angle_gamma   90.00
#
_symmetry.space_group_name_H-M   'P 1'
#
loop_
_entity.id
_entity.type
_entity.pdbx_description
1 polymer ?
#
loop_
_entity_poly.entity_id
_entity_poly.type
_entity_poly.pdbx_seq_one_letter_code
_entity_poly.pdbx_strand_id
1 'polypeptide(L)'
;MPSGLHDENASYRGYRIHVAALRYGSQHDGWWTLRAEVWHRGTRLPWPCPVMQTRFGCAGDATRAGMAWGREAIDSDIAGQRDAEEAVQP
;
A
#
# COMPACT_ATOMS: atom_id res chain seq x y z
N MET A 1 -13.81 14.60 8.66
CA MET A 1 -13.93 13.79 7.42
C MET A 1 -12.89 14.29 6.42
N PRO A 2 -12.33 13.44 5.53
CA PRO A 2 -11.40 13.89 4.50
C PRO A 2 -12.08 14.86 3.53
N SER A 3 -11.36 15.88 3.06
CA SER A 3 -11.82 16.92 2.13
C SER A 3 -11.49 16.62 0.67
N GLY A 4 -10.82 15.49 0.40
CA GLY A 4 -10.43 15.04 -0.93
C GLY A 4 -9.96 13.59 -0.90
N LEU A 5 -10.09 12.91 -2.04
CA LEU A 5 -9.71 11.52 -2.23
C LEU A 5 -9.02 11.39 -3.58
N HIS A 6 -7.96 10.60 -3.63
CA HIS A 6 -7.35 10.11 -4.84
C HIS A 6 -7.04 8.62 -4.65
N ASP A 7 -7.70 7.76 -5.41
CA ASP A 7 -7.55 6.31 -5.34
C ASP A 7 -6.84 5.76 -6.57
N GLU A 8 -6.04 4.72 -6.37
CA GLU A 8 -5.33 4.02 -7.42
C GLU A 8 -5.27 2.52 -7.10
N ASN A 9 -5.41 1.68 -8.12
CA ASN A 9 -5.26 0.24 -8.02
C ASN A 9 -4.19 -0.23 -9.01
N ALA A 10 -3.33 -1.14 -8.56
CA ALA A 10 -2.34 -1.78 -9.41
C ALA A 10 -2.32 -3.29 -9.19
N SER A 11 -2.23 -4.06 -10.27
CA SER A 11 -1.94 -5.49 -10.20
C SER A 11 -0.43 -5.73 -10.20
N TYR A 12 0.06 -6.57 -9.29
CA TYR A 12 1.47 -6.91 -9.18
C TYR A 12 1.63 -8.38 -8.78
N ARG A 13 2.26 -9.20 -9.63
CA ARG A 13 2.55 -10.63 -9.38
C ARG A 13 1.35 -11.48 -8.92
N GLY A 14 0.15 -11.18 -9.42
CA GLY A 14 -1.10 -11.87 -9.03
C GLY A 14 -1.80 -11.31 -7.78
N TYR A 15 -1.21 -10.29 -7.15
CA TYR A 15 -1.79 -9.51 -6.06
C TYR A 15 -2.38 -8.21 -6.62
N ARG A 16 -3.28 -7.58 -5.86
CA ARG A 16 -3.78 -6.22 -6.09
C ARG A 16 -3.33 -5.32 -4.96
N ILE A 17 -2.63 -4.24 -5.30
CA ILE A 17 -2.31 -3.14 -4.40
C ILE A 17 -3.38 -2.08 -4.61
N HIS A 18 -4.10 -1.73 -3.56
CA HIS A 18 -5.06 -0.63 -3.53
C HIS A 18 -4.47 0.50 -2.69
N VAL A 19 -4.48 1.72 -3.21
CA VAL A 19 -3.97 2.91 -2.54
C VAL A 19 -5.02 4.01 -2.58
N ALA A 20 -5.24 4.66 -1.45
CA ALA A 20 -6.06 5.86 -1.34
C ALA A 20 -5.27 6.95 -0.60
N ALA A 21 -5.03 8.06 -1.28
CA ALA A 21 -4.55 9.29 -0.69
C ALA A 21 -5.76 10.14 -0.25
N LEU A 22 -5.82 10.48 1.04
CA LEU A 22 -6.90 11.24 1.64
C LEU A 22 -6.42 12.62 2.03
N ARG A 23 -7.05 13.67 1.52
CA ARG A 23 -6.76 15.05 1.92
C ARG A 23 -7.51 15.40 3.21
N TYR A 24 -6.81 16.06 4.12
CA TYR A 24 -7.37 16.71 5.31
C TYR A 24 -7.00 18.18 5.29
N GLY A 25 -7.86 19.06 5.81
CA GLY A 25 -7.65 20.51 5.75
C GLY A 25 -8.17 21.15 4.45
N SER A 26 -7.77 22.41 4.22
CA SER A 26 -8.21 23.24 3.09
C SER A 26 -7.40 22.94 1.82
N GLN A 27 -7.68 23.64 0.72
CA GLN A 27 -6.89 23.52 -0.52
C GLN A 27 -5.47 24.08 -0.36
N HIS A 28 -5.28 25.07 0.50
CA HIS A 28 -4.01 25.80 0.67
C HIS A 28 -3.17 25.28 1.85
N ASP A 29 -3.81 24.77 2.91
CA ASP A 29 -3.15 24.26 4.12
C ASP A 29 -3.47 22.78 4.37
N GLY A 30 -3.88 22.07 3.32
CA GLY A 30 -4.22 20.66 3.40
C GLY A 30 -3.00 19.76 3.42
N TRP A 31 -3.12 18.61 4.07
CA TRP A 31 -2.15 17.53 3.98
C TRP A 31 -2.82 16.26 3.49
N TRP A 32 -2.03 15.38 2.89
CA TRP A 32 -2.49 14.09 2.42
C TRP A 32 -2.00 12.99 3.37
N THR A 33 -2.84 11.99 3.61
CA THR A 33 -2.45 10.77 4.32
C THR A 33 -2.69 9.57 3.42
N LEU A 34 -1.92 8.52 3.60
CA LEU A 34 -2.01 7.30 2.83
C LEU A 34 -2.88 6.25 3.53
N ARG A 35 -3.71 5.55 2.75
CA ARG A 35 -4.21 4.20 3.06
C ARG A 35 -3.78 3.26 1.94
N ALA A 36 -3.11 2.17 2.27
CA ALA A 36 -2.73 1.14 1.30
C ALA A 36 -3.14 -0.25 1.78
N GLU A 37 -3.62 -1.08 0.88
CA GLU A 37 -4.03 -2.44 1.16
C GLU A 37 -3.54 -3.37 0.07
N VAL A 38 -3.09 -4.57 0.45
CA VAL A 38 -2.78 -5.62 -0.51
C VAL A 38 -3.87 -6.69 -0.44
N TRP A 39 -4.28 -7.17 -1.60
CA TRP A 39 -5.28 -8.22 -1.77
C TRP A 39 -4.70 -9.35 -2.60
N HIS A 40 -4.98 -10.58 -2.22
CA HIS A 40 -4.62 -11.79 -2.97
C HIS A 40 -5.83 -12.70 -3.05
N ARG A 41 -6.21 -13.11 -4.27
CA ARG A 41 -7.36 -14.01 -4.54
C ARG A 41 -8.67 -13.58 -3.85
N GLY A 42 -8.93 -12.28 -3.78
CA GLY A 42 -10.13 -11.73 -3.16
C GLY A 42 -10.05 -11.54 -1.64
N THR A 43 -8.94 -11.93 -0.99
CA THR A 43 -8.72 -11.74 0.44
C THR A 43 -7.77 -10.56 0.69
N ARG A 44 -8.16 -9.67 1.61
CA ARG A 44 -7.28 -8.58 2.07
C ARG A 44 -6.22 -9.14 3.02
N LEU A 45 -4.96 -8.89 2.73
CA LEU A 45 -3.84 -9.31 3.56
C LEU A 45 -3.65 -8.35 4.74
N PRO A 46 -3.46 -8.85 5.98
CA PRO A 46 -3.39 -8.02 7.18
C PRO A 46 -2.01 -7.39 7.39
N TRP A 47 -1.37 -6.91 6.32
CA TRP A 47 -0.01 -6.37 6.40
C TRP A 47 -0.02 -4.91 6.86
N PRO A 48 0.79 -4.55 7.87
CA PRO A 48 0.89 -3.17 8.31
C PRO A 48 1.61 -2.33 7.25
N CYS A 49 1.00 -1.20 6.89
CA CYS A 49 1.62 -0.20 6.02
C CYS A 49 2.19 0.93 6.90
N PRO A 50 3.51 0.94 7.18
CA PRO A 50 4.10 1.90 8.12
C PRO A 50 3.96 3.35 7.66
N VAL A 51 3.93 3.57 6.34
CA VAL A 51 3.78 4.89 5.74
C VAL A 51 2.35 5.48 5.84
N MET A 52 1.36 4.72 6.33
CA MET A 52 -0.01 5.24 6.54
C MET A 52 -0.09 6.41 7.53
N GLN A 53 0.83 6.48 8.49
CA GLN A 53 0.86 7.55 9.50
C GLN A 53 1.59 8.80 9.01
N THR A 54 2.12 8.79 7.78
CA THR A 54 2.89 9.89 7.21
C THR A 54 1.97 10.96 6.62
N ARG A 55 2.33 12.23 6.81
CA ARG A 55 1.72 13.37 6.12
C ARG A 55 2.49 13.66 4.84
N PHE A 56 1.78 13.80 3.74
CA PHE A 56 2.33 14.10 2.43
C PHE A 56 1.87 15.48 1.97
N GLY A 57 2.72 16.18 1.22
CA GLY A 57 2.40 17.47 0.62
C GLY A 57 1.43 17.35 -0.56
N CYS A 58 1.40 16.20 -1.24
CA CYS A 58 0.50 15.96 -2.36
C CYS A 58 -0.02 14.51 -2.42
N ALA A 59 -1.11 14.32 -3.18
CA ALA A 59 -1.70 13.00 -3.42
C ALA A 59 -0.73 12.04 -4.12
N GLY A 60 0.02 12.54 -5.11
CA GLY A 60 0.93 11.72 -5.92
C GLY A 60 2.05 11.08 -5.11
N ASP A 61 2.60 11.80 -4.13
CA ASP A 61 3.64 11.25 -3.25
C ASP A 61 3.07 10.20 -2.29
N ALA A 62 1.89 10.46 -1.74
CA ALA A 62 1.18 9.47 -0.92
C ALA A 62 0.93 8.19 -1.71
N THR A 63 0.42 8.31 -2.95
CA THR A 63 0.14 7.17 -3.81
C THR A 63 1.39 6.39 -4.18
N ARG A 64 2.46 7.09 -4.57
CA ARG A 64 3.75 6.48 -4.89
C ARG A 64 4.34 5.71 -3.72
N ALA A 65 4.27 6.27 -2.51
CA ALA A 65 4.71 5.60 -1.30
C ALA A 65 3.89 4.33 -1.02
N GLY A 66 2.57 4.38 -1.20
CA GLY A 66 1.69 3.22 -1.04
C GLY A 66 1.98 2.11 -2.05
N MET A 67 2.22 2.47 -3.31
CA MET A 67 2.58 1.51 -4.36
C MET A 67 3.95 0.88 -4.12
N ALA A 68 4.95 1.67 -3.72
CA ALA A 68 6.28 1.16 -3.40
C ALA A 68 6.23 0.17 -2.23
N TRP A 69 5.57 0.55 -1.13
CA TRP A 69 5.34 -0.35 0.00
C TRP A 69 4.62 -1.64 -0.41
N GLY A 70 3.54 -1.53 -1.20
CA GLY A 70 2.76 -2.69 -1.61
C GLY A 70 3.60 -3.69 -2.41
N ARG A 71 4.45 -3.21 -3.32
CA ARG A 71 5.36 -4.06 -4.09
C ARG A 71 6.40 -4.74 -3.19
N GLU A 72 7.01 -3.99 -2.28
CA GLU A 72 8.01 -4.52 -1.34
C GLU A 72 7.41 -5.58 -0.40
N ALA A 73 6.20 -5.35 0.11
CA ALA A 73 5.49 -6.31 0.96
C ALA A 73 5.18 -7.61 0.20
N ILE A 74 4.75 -7.52 -1.06
CA ILE A 74 4.51 -8.68 -1.93
C ILE A 74 5.81 -9.42 -2.22
N ASP A 75 6.88 -8.70 -2.55
CA ASP A 75 8.17 -9.33 -2.86
C ASP A 75 8.76 -10.04 -1.64
N SER A 76 8.56 -9.48 -0.44
CA SER A 76 8.96 -10.09 0.83
C SER A 76 8.13 -11.34 1.16
N ASP A 77 6.81 -11.32 0.91
CA ASP A 77 5.93 -12.48 1.09
C ASP A 77 6.32 -13.65 0.17
N ILE A 78 6.55 -13.35 -1.12
CA ILE A 78 6.97 -14.36 -2.10
C ILE A 78 8.34 -14.95 -1.74
N ALA A 79 9.28 -14.11 -1.30
CA ALA A 79 10.60 -14.58 -0.86
C ALA A 79 10.47 -15.49 0.37
N GLY A 80 9.72 -15.06 1.39
CA GLY A 80 9.51 -15.86 2.61
C GLY A 80 8.80 -17.19 2.36
N GLN A 81 7.89 -17.26 1.38
CA GLN A 81 7.25 -18.51 0.97
C GLN A 81 8.25 -19.47 0.32
N ARG A 82 9.16 -18.97 -0.53
CA ARG A 82 10.21 -19.79 -1.16
C ARG A 82 11.18 -20.35 -0.13
N ASP A 83 11.63 -19.52 0.81
CA ASP A 83 12.54 -19.95 1.87
C ASP A 83 11.90 -21.03 2.75
N ALA A 84 10.60 -20.90 3.04
CA ALA A 84 9.83 -21.90 3.78
C ALA A 84 9.65 -23.21 2.99
N GLU A 85 9.46 -23.14 1.68
CA GLU A 85 9.35 -24.31 0.81
C GLU A 85 10.70 -25.05 0.65
N GLU A 86 11.81 -24.32 0.55
CA GLU A 86 13.16 -24.89 0.49
C GLU A 86 13.57 -25.52 1.83
N ALA A 87 13.21 -24.92 2.96
CA ALA A 87 13.49 -25.47 4.29
C ALA A 87 12.73 -26.78 4.60
N VAL A 88 11.67 -27.10 3.86
CA VAL A 88 10.85 -28.30 4.03
C VAL A 88 11.27 -29.44 3.10
N GLN A 89 12.09 -29.18 2.08
CA GLN A 89 12.58 -30.21 1.16
C GLN A 89 13.91 -30.83 1.67
N PRO A 90 13.96 -32.14 1.95
CA PRO A 90 15.14 -32.83 2.51
C PRO A 90 16.27 -33.09 1.50
#